data_AF-A0A402AGN5-F1
#
_entry.id   AF-A0A402AGN5-F1
#
_cell.length_a   1.000
_cell.length_b   1.000
_cell.length_c   1.000
_cell.angle_alpha   90.00
_cell.angle_beta   90.00
_cell.angle_gamma   90.00
#
_symmetry.space_group_name_H-M   'P 1'
#
loop_
_entity.id
_entity.type
_entity.pdbx_description
1 polymer ?
#
loop_
_entity_poly.entity_id
_entity_poly.type
_entity_poly.pdbx_seq_one_letter_code
_entity_poly.pdbx_strand_id
1 'polypeptide(L)'
;MPSTESMSSASLDVSELPTFDLLVISELIAASLLPTRSIFVVAFSNILFIVGMIVLMPHTAALDMLLHSSMAYDAISQPIILQVVIAAITYMWVSSALRAAVRADRAEEIAALQQSKALLQEREIEQKHLIETGVNELLQGLTQGVNGKETAINLRQDHVLWKVGNAVNLLIIRLRRTRQIDQENQQLRAQIAQMREKLLEAKIGGLQDTQDALKQKRGYSSPGF
;
A
#
# COMPACT_ATOMS: atom_id res chain seq x y z
N MET A 1 -18.31 -4.83 90.73
CA MET A 1 -17.17 -5.70 90.39
C MET A 1 -16.97 -5.62 88.89
N PRO A 2 -15.92 -4.95 88.42
CA PRO A 2 -15.64 -4.83 86.99
C PRO A 2 -15.05 -6.16 86.51
N SER A 3 -15.71 -6.75 85.53
CA SER A 3 -15.16 -7.82 84.71
C SER A 3 -13.82 -7.33 84.17
N THR A 4 -12.72 -7.94 84.61
CA THR A 4 -11.44 -7.79 83.96
C THR A 4 -11.59 -8.43 82.57
N GLU A 5 -12.07 -7.65 81.61
CA GLU A 5 -11.77 -7.85 80.19
C GLU A 5 -10.26 -7.88 80.11
N SER A 6 -9.72 -9.11 80.15
CA SER A 6 -8.34 -9.36 79.78
C SER A 6 -8.19 -8.73 78.41
N MET A 7 -7.42 -7.64 78.36
CA MET A 7 -6.89 -7.13 77.10
C MET A 7 -6.27 -8.35 76.43
N SER A 8 -6.99 -8.87 75.43
CA SER A 8 -6.52 -9.94 74.57
C SER A 8 -5.25 -9.37 73.94
N SER A 9 -4.13 -9.67 74.59
CA SER A 9 -2.81 -9.31 74.12
C SER A 9 -2.73 -9.81 72.69
N ALA A 10 -2.43 -8.91 71.77
CA ALA A 10 -2.33 -9.13 70.33
C ALA A 10 -1.32 -10.26 70.01
N SER A 11 -1.76 -11.49 70.25
CA SER A 11 -0.99 -12.71 70.20
C SER A 11 -1.58 -13.54 69.09
N LEU A 12 -0.71 -14.06 68.23
CA LEU A 12 -1.14 -14.89 67.11
C LEU A 12 -1.69 -16.21 67.66
N ASP A 13 -2.95 -16.50 67.35
CA ASP A 13 -3.60 -17.76 67.69
C ASP A 13 -3.68 -18.70 66.48
N VAL A 14 -3.82 -20.00 66.71
CA VAL A 14 -3.94 -21.03 65.65
C VAL A 14 -5.14 -20.74 64.74
N SER A 15 -6.20 -20.15 65.31
CA SER A 15 -7.42 -19.75 64.60
C SER A 15 -7.19 -18.69 63.51
N GLU A 16 -6.08 -17.95 63.57
CA GLU A 16 -5.73 -16.88 62.62
C GLU A 16 -4.92 -17.38 61.42
N LEU A 17 -4.42 -18.63 61.43
CA LEU A 17 -3.65 -19.18 60.31
C LEU A 17 -4.43 -19.19 58.98
N PRO A 18 -5.72 -19.58 58.93
CA PRO A 18 -6.51 -19.48 57.70
C PRO A 18 -6.70 -18.05 57.21
N THR A 19 -6.56 -17.03 58.07
CA THR A 19 -6.65 -15.61 57.67
C THR A 19 -5.53 -15.25 56.68
N PHE A 20 -4.38 -15.92 56.72
CA PHE A 20 -3.31 -15.73 55.73
C PHE A 20 -3.70 -16.18 54.32
N ASP A 21 -4.65 -17.12 54.18
CA ASP A 21 -5.18 -17.50 52.88
C ASP A 21 -5.96 -16.34 52.23
N LEU A 22 -6.45 -15.36 52.99
CA LEU A 22 -7.06 -14.16 52.42
C LEU A 22 -6.05 -13.29 51.66
N LEU A 23 -4.74 -13.43 51.91
CA LEU A 23 -3.70 -12.75 51.14
C LEU A 23 -3.71 -13.19 49.67
N VAL A 24 -4.25 -14.37 49.35
CA VAL A 24 -4.51 -14.80 47.98
C VAL A 24 -5.40 -13.80 47.23
N ILE A 25 -6.37 -13.19 47.90
CA ILE A 25 -7.25 -12.19 47.28
C ILE A 25 -6.41 -10.98 46.83
N SER A 26 -5.44 -10.56 47.63
CA SER A 26 -4.52 -9.47 47.24
C SER A 26 -3.71 -9.81 46.01
N GLU A 27 -3.30 -11.08 45.86
CA GLU A 27 -2.58 -11.58 44.69
C GLU A 27 -3.46 -11.60 43.44
N LEU A 28 -4.71 -12.03 43.57
CA LEU A 28 -5.68 -12.00 42.46
C LEU A 28 -5.99 -10.57 42.01
N ILE A 29 -6.13 -9.63 42.96
CA ILE A 29 -6.30 -8.22 42.65
C ILE A 29 -5.06 -7.69 41.93
N ALA A 30 -3.86 -8.00 42.43
CA ALA A 30 -2.60 -7.62 41.80
C ALA A 30 -2.50 -8.16 40.37
N ALA A 31 -2.87 -9.42 40.14
CA ALA A 31 -2.87 -10.02 38.80
C ALA A 31 -3.86 -9.38 37.83
N SER A 32 -4.95 -8.79 38.34
CA SER A 32 -5.94 -8.08 37.51
C SER A 32 -5.49 -6.65 37.14
N LEU A 33 -4.70 -6.00 37.99
CA LEU A 33 -4.33 -4.59 37.84
C LEU A 33 -2.91 -4.37 37.33
N LEU A 34 -1.99 -5.29 37.61
CA LEU A 34 -0.56 -5.11 37.39
C LEU A 34 -0.02 -6.02 36.28
N PRO A 35 1.12 -5.66 35.65
CA PRO A 35 1.77 -6.50 34.65
C PRO A 35 2.14 -7.88 35.20
N THR A 36 2.09 -8.91 34.35
CA THR A 36 2.29 -10.34 34.73
C THR A 36 3.56 -10.60 35.55
N ARG A 37 4.62 -9.80 35.38
CA ARG A 37 5.88 -9.93 36.13
C ARG A 37 5.76 -9.53 37.60
N SER A 38 4.83 -8.64 37.94
CA SER A 38 4.64 -8.14 39.30
C SER A 38 3.95 -9.14 40.23
N ILE A 39 3.23 -10.13 39.67
CA ILE A 39 2.53 -11.17 40.45
C ILE A 39 3.51 -11.88 41.39
N PHE A 40 4.69 -12.25 40.88
CA PHE A 40 5.73 -12.88 41.70
C PHE A 40 6.27 -11.97 42.80
N VAL A 41 6.33 -10.66 42.57
CA VAL A 41 6.79 -9.70 43.59
C VAL A 41 5.77 -9.61 44.72
N VAL A 42 4.47 -9.60 44.39
CA VAL A 42 3.39 -9.59 45.39
C VAL A 42 3.33 -10.91 46.15
N ALA A 43 3.39 -12.05 45.47
CA ALA A 43 3.45 -13.37 46.11
C ALA A 43 4.65 -13.49 47.06
N PHE A 44 5.83 -13.05 46.61
CA PHE A 44 7.04 -13.05 47.46
C PHE A 44 6.87 -12.11 48.66
N SER A 45 6.30 -10.93 48.48
CA SER A 45 5.99 -10.00 49.56
C SER A 45 5.00 -10.60 50.56
N ASN A 46 3.96 -11.30 50.10
CA ASN A 46 2.99 -11.98 50.95
C ASN A 46 3.65 -13.11 51.76
N ILE A 47 4.53 -13.89 51.14
CA ILE A 47 5.29 -14.94 51.83
C ILE A 47 6.19 -14.31 52.91
N LEU A 48 6.94 -13.25 52.58
CA LEU A 48 7.75 -12.53 53.55
C LEU A 48 6.92 -11.94 54.69
N PHE A 49 5.71 -11.45 54.39
CA PHE A 49 4.79 -10.94 55.39
C PHE A 49 4.30 -12.04 56.33
N ILE A 50 3.90 -13.20 55.81
CA ILE A 50 3.50 -14.37 56.61
C ILE A 50 4.65 -14.80 57.53
N VAL A 51 5.86 -14.99 56.97
CA VAL A 51 7.05 -15.38 57.74
C VAL A 51 7.39 -14.32 58.79
N GLY A 52 7.33 -13.03 58.42
CA GLY A 52 7.59 -11.92 59.33
C GLY A 52 6.59 -11.88 60.50
N MET A 53 5.30 -12.09 60.24
CA MET A 53 4.27 -12.16 61.27
C MET A 53 4.52 -13.32 62.25
N ILE A 54 4.90 -14.50 61.73
CA ILE A 54 5.22 -15.67 62.56
C ILE A 54 6.53 -15.49 63.34
N VAL A 55 7.50 -14.71 62.87
CA VAL A 55 8.77 -14.54 63.60
C VAL A 55 8.69 -13.39 64.62
N LEU A 56 7.96 -12.33 64.31
CA LEU A 56 7.97 -11.08 65.08
C LEU A 56 6.84 -10.95 66.09
N MET A 57 5.70 -11.63 65.88
CA MET A 57 4.57 -11.52 66.81
C MET A 57 4.72 -12.49 68.00
N PRO A 58 4.21 -12.10 69.18
CA PRO A 58 4.11 -13.03 70.30
C PRO A 58 3.09 -14.14 69.99
N HIS A 59 3.44 -15.37 70.33
CA HIS A 59 2.63 -16.55 70.09
C HIS A 59 1.83 -16.94 71.32
N THR A 60 0.61 -17.45 71.10
CA THR A 60 -0.13 -18.13 72.17
C THR A 60 0.58 -19.44 72.54
N ALA A 61 0.40 -19.92 73.77
CA ALA A 61 0.97 -21.20 74.20
C ALA A 61 0.52 -22.39 73.32
N ALA A 62 -0.69 -22.31 72.75
CA ALA A 62 -1.21 -23.30 71.81
C ALA A 62 -0.43 -23.30 70.49
N LEU A 63 -0.16 -22.11 69.94
CA LEU A 63 0.63 -21.98 68.71
C LEU A 63 2.10 -22.36 68.94
N ASP A 64 2.67 -22.02 70.10
CA ASP A 64 4.04 -22.43 70.45
C ASP A 64 4.18 -23.95 70.55
N MET A 65 3.18 -24.62 71.15
CA MET A 65 3.13 -26.09 71.19
C MET A 65 2.99 -26.69 69.78
N LEU A 66 2.22 -26.06 68.89
CA LEU A 66 2.10 -26.47 67.49
C LEU A 66 3.43 -26.29 66.74
N LEU A 67 4.11 -25.16 66.93
CA LEU A 67 5.39 -24.80 66.31
C LEU A 67 6.55 -25.74 66.71
N HIS A 68 6.53 -26.27 67.93
CA HIS A 68 7.51 -27.25 68.39
C HIS A 68 7.14 -28.69 68.05
N SER A 69 5.92 -28.93 67.54
CA SER A 69 5.49 -30.25 67.08
C SER A 69 5.94 -30.52 65.65
N SER A 70 5.94 -31.80 65.24
CA SER A 70 6.18 -32.17 63.83
C SER A 70 5.14 -31.60 62.86
N MET A 71 4.00 -31.12 63.34
CA MET A 71 2.93 -30.52 62.54
C MET A 71 3.17 -29.05 62.18
N ALA A 72 4.18 -28.39 62.79
CA ALA A 72 4.54 -27.00 62.50
C ALA A 72 4.85 -26.79 61.02
N TYR A 73 5.57 -27.74 60.43
CA TYR A 73 5.96 -27.67 59.04
C TYR A 73 4.74 -27.68 58.11
N ASP A 74 3.77 -28.56 58.36
CA ASP A 74 2.55 -28.65 57.56
C ASP A 74 1.69 -27.38 57.69
N ALA A 75 1.53 -26.87 58.91
CA ALA A 75 0.74 -25.67 59.17
C ALA A 75 1.28 -24.40 58.48
N ILE A 76 2.61 -24.23 58.43
CA ILE A 76 3.25 -23.05 57.80
C ILE A 76 3.45 -23.25 56.30
N SER A 77 3.77 -24.47 55.86
CA SER A 77 4.01 -24.74 54.44
C SER A 77 2.74 -24.63 53.61
N GLN A 78 1.57 -24.97 54.17
CA GLN A 78 0.29 -24.90 53.48
C GLN A 78 0.00 -23.52 52.85
N PRO A 79 -0.04 -22.39 53.59
CA PRO A 79 -0.30 -21.08 53.00
C PRO A 79 0.80 -20.64 52.03
N ILE A 80 2.07 -21.00 52.28
CA ILE A 80 3.18 -20.67 51.37
C ILE A 80 3.03 -21.41 50.04
N ILE A 81 2.75 -22.71 50.08
CA ILE A 81 2.51 -23.54 48.88
C ILE A 81 1.31 -23.00 48.12
N LEU A 82 0.24 -22.63 48.82
CA LEU A 82 -0.96 -22.05 48.21
C LEU A 82 -0.63 -20.76 47.43
N GLN A 83 0.12 -19.81 48.03
CA GLN A 83 0.55 -18.58 47.36
C GLN A 83 1.38 -18.90 46.11
N VAL A 84 2.35 -19.82 46.20
CA VAL A 84 3.20 -20.18 45.04
C VAL A 84 2.39 -20.82 43.91
N VAL A 85 1.47 -21.72 44.24
CA VAL A 85 0.62 -22.40 43.25
C VAL A 85 -0.31 -21.39 42.56
N ILE A 86 -0.92 -20.48 43.32
CA ILE A 86 -1.82 -19.47 42.77
C ILE A 86 -1.06 -18.47 41.91
N ALA A 87 0.14 -18.05 42.33
CA ALA A 87 1.04 -17.23 41.51
C ALA A 87 1.30 -17.88 40.16
N ALA A 88 1.66 -19.16 40.16
CA ALA A 88 2.00 -19.90 38.94
C ALA A 88 0.80 -20.05 38.00
N ILE A 89 -0.37 -20.45 38.52
CA ILE A 89 -1.60 -20.61 37.73
C ILE A 89 -2.01 -19.26 37.13
N THR A 90 -2.02 -18.22 37.96
CA THR A 90 -2.45 -16.88 37.53
C THR A 90 -1.48 -16.30 36.50
N TYR A 91 -0.18 -16.47 36.69
CA TYR A 91 0.84 -16.12 35.71
C TYR A 91 0.62 -16.84 34.38
N MET A 92 0.37 -18.15 34.41
CA MET A 92 0.11 -18.93 33.20
C MET A 92 -1.15 -18.45 32.48
N TRP A 93 -2.20 -18.14 33.23
CA TRP A 93 -3.46 -17.66 32.66
C TRP A 93 -3.34 -16.29 32.02
N VAL A 94 -2.80 -15.29 32.74
CA VAL A 94 -2.62 -13.92 32.24
C VAL A 94 -1.66 -13.90 31.04
N SER A 95 -0.56 -14.67 31.10
CA SER A 95 0.38 -14.75 29.98
C SER A 95 -0.22 -15.41 28.74
N SER A 96 -1.08 -16.41 28.91
CA SER A 96 -1.82 -17.03 27.81
C SER A 96 -2.81 -16.03 27.17
N ALA A 97 -3.58 -15.32 28.00
CA ALA A 97 -4.52 -14.30 27.54
C ALA A 97 -3.82 -13.17 26.77
N LEU A 98 -2.70 -12.66 27.29
CA LEU A 98 -1.92 -11.61 26.63
C LEU A 98 -1.37 -12.08 25.27
N ARG A 99 -0.87 -13.32 25.18
CA ARG A 99 -0.42 -13.90 23.89
C ARG A 99 -1.57 -14.11 22.92
N ALA A 100 -2.78 -14.40 23.39
CA ALA A 100 -3.95 -14.50 22.53
C ALA A 100 -4.37 -13.13 22.01
N ALA A 101 -4.40 -12.10 22.88
CA ALA A 101 -4.70 -10.72 22.50
C ALA A 101 -3.72 -10.20 21.44
N VAL A 102 -2.41 -10.32 21.66
CA VAL A 102 -1.40 -9.88 20.68
C VAL A 102 -1.52 -10.61 19.34
N ARG A 103 -1.94 -11.88 19.34
CA ARG A 103 -2.20 -12.62 18.09
C ARG A 103 -3.43 -12.09 17.36
N ALA A 104 -4.48 -11.73 18.08
CA ALA A 104 -5.68 -11.13 17.51
C ALA A 104 -5.36 -9.76 16.89
N ASP A 105 -4.66 -8.89 17.61
CA ASP A 105 -4.28 -7.56 17.13
C ASP A 105 -3.44 -7.63 15.84
N ARG A 106 -2.46 -8.56 15.81
CA ARG A 106 -1.64 -8.79 14.61
C ARG A 106 -2.46 -9.34 13.44
N ALA A 107 -3.45 -10.20 13.70
CA ALA A 107 -4.31 -10.72 12.65
C ALA A 107 -5.19 -9.61 12.05
N GLU A 108 -5.68 -8.69 12.88
CA GLU A 108 -6.44 -7.52 12.44
C GLU A 108 -5.56 -6.56 11.61
N GLU A 109 -4.35 -6.26 12.07
CA GLU A 109 -3.40 -5.42 11.31
C GLU A 109 -3.04 -6.05 9.95
N ILE A 110 -2.79 -7.35 9.91
CA ILE A 110 -2.50 -8.08 8.66
C ILE A 110 -3.72 -8.04 7.72
N ALA A 111 -4.93 -8.24 8.24
CA ALA A 111 -6.15 -8.18 7.43
C ALA A 111 -6.38 -6.77 6.83
N ALA A 112 -6.16 -5.72 7.62
CA ALA A 112 -6.26 -4.34 7.16
C ALA A 112 -5.23 -4.04 6.05
N LEU A 113 -3.98 -4.51 6.21
CA LEU A 113 -2.93 -4.36 5.19
C LEU A 113 -3.25 -5.15 3.92
N GLN A 114 -3.78 -6.36 4.04
CA GLN A 114 -4.20 -7.17 2.88
C GLN A 114 -5.32 -6.49 2.10
N GLN A 115 -6.32 -5.94 2.79
CA GLN A 115 -7.42 -5.20 2.14
C GLN A 115 -6.90 -3.96 1.42
N SER A 116 -6.00 -3.19 2.04
CA SER A 116 -5.40 -2.02 1.39
C SER A 116 -4.60 -2.40 0.13
N LYS A 117 -3.82 -3.48 0.18
CA LYS A 117 -3.08 -3.99 -0.98
C LYS A 117 -4.00 -4.48 -2.10
N ALA A 118 -5.08 -5.18 -1.77
CA ALA A 118 -6.05 -5.64 -2.74
C ALA A 118 -6.67 -4.45 -3.51
N LEU A 119 -7.08 -3.39 -2.79
CA LEU A 119 -7.62 -2.18 -3.41
C LEU A 119 -6.61 -1.46 -4.30
N LEU A 120 -5.33 -1.40 -3.90
CA LEU A 120 -4.28 -0.82 -4.73
C LEU A 120 -4.04 -1.65 -5.99
N GLN A 121 -4.02 -2.98 -5.86
CA GLN A 121 -3.84 -3.89 -6.98
C GLN A 121 -4.99 -3.80 -7.98
N GLU A 122 -6.24 -3.68 -7.51
CA GLU A 122 -7.41 -3.45 -8.37
C GLU A 122 -7.25 -2.15 -9.16
N ARG A 123 -6.85 -1.05 -8.52
CA ARG A 123 -6.59 0.23 -9.20
C ARG A 123 -5.46 0.12 -10.22
N GLU A 124 -4.39 -0.61 -9.92
CA GLU A 124 -3.30 -0.83 -10.87
C GLU A 124 -3.76 -1.63 -12.10
N ILE A 125 -4.61 -2.65 -11.89
CA ILE A 125 -5.19 -3.44 -12.97
C ILE A 125 -6.10 -2.55 -13.84
N GLU A 126 -6.97 -1.74 -13.24
CA GLU A 126 -7.82 -0.79 -13.97
C GLU A 126 -6.99 0.21 -14.77
N GLN A 127 -5.95 0.79 -14.17
CA GLN A 127 -5.06 1.72 -14.86
C GLN A 127 -4.33 1.06 -16.03
N LYS A 128 -3.83 -0.15 -15.85
CA LYS A 128 -3.19 -0.92 -16.93
C LYS A 128 -4.17 -1.18 -18.07
N HIS A 129 -5.38 -1.60 -17.76
CA HIS A 129 -6.41 -1.86 -18.76
C HIS A 129 -6.76 -0.59 -19.56
N LEU A 130 -6.89 0.56 -18.88
CA LEU A 130 -7.10 1.85 -19.54
C LEU A 130 -5.95 2.19 -20.50
N ILE A 131 -4.70 2.06 -20.02
CA ILE A 131 -3.50 2.32 -20.84
C ILE A 131 -3.47 1.39 -22.06
N GLU A 132 -3.67 0.08 -21.87
CA GLU A 132 -3.68 -0.91 -22.97
C GLU A 132 -4.76 -0.59 -24.00
N THR A 133 -5.95 -0.21 -23.54
CA THR A 133 -7.05 0.20 -24.43
C THR A 133 -6.65 1.42 -25.25
N GLY A 134 -6.13 2.47 -24.62
CA GLY A 134 -5.69 3.67 -25.33
C GLY A 134 -4.50 3.45 -26.26
N VAL A 135 -3.58 2.53 -25.93
CA VAL A 135 -2.48 2.13 -26.84
C VAL A 135 -3.03 1.43 -28.08
N ASN A 136 -4.00 0.52 -27.92
CA ASN A 136 -4.62 -0.17 -29.04
C ASN A 136 -5.38 0.81 -29.95
N GLU A 137 -6.10 1.77 -29.39
CA GLU A 137 -6.77 2.84 -30.15
C GLU A 137 -5.77 3.70 -30.93
N LEU A 138 -4.64 4.06 -30.31
CA LEU A 138 -3.54 4.79 -30.96
C LEU A 138 -2.96 4.02 -32.14
N LEU A 139 -2.67 2.72 -31.94
CA LEU A 139 -2.11 1.86 -32.98
C LEU A 139 -3.08 1.70 -34.16
N GLN A 140 -4.37 1.49 -33.88
CA GLN A 140 -5.39 1.41 -34.92
C GLN A 140 -5.53 2.73 -35.69
N GLY A 141 -5.53 3.86 -35.01
CA GLY A 141 -5.61 5.16 -35.67
C GLY A 141 -4.37 5.48 -36.51
N LEU A 142 -3.17 5.11 -36.04
CA LEU A 142 -1.93 5.33 -36.79
C LEU A 142 -1.86 4.45 -38.05
N THR A 143 -2.25 3.17 -37.95
CA THR A 143 -2.32 2.26 -39.10
C THR A 143 -3.35 2.72 -40.14
N GLN A 144 -4.53 3.18 -39.73
CA GLN A 144 -5.53 3.74 -40.65
C GLN A 144 -5.08 5.05 -41.29
N GLY A 145 -4.44 5.94 -40.52
CA GLY A 145 -3.92 7.22 -41.00
C GLY A 145 -2.81 7.08 -42.05
N VAL A 146 -1.93 6.08 -41.89
CA VAL A 146 -0.89 5.73 -42.87
C VAL A 146 -1.48 5.17 -44.16
N ASN A 147 -2.57 4.39 -44.06
CA ASN A 147 -3.29 3.81 -45.20
C ASN A 147 -4.18 4.82 -45.96
N GLY A 148 -4.14 6.11 -45.59
CA GLY A 148 -4.90 7.15 -46.28
C GLY A 148 -6.39 7.19 -45.95
N LYS A 149 -6.87 6.40 -44.98
CA LYS A 149 -8.23 6.58 -44.44
C LYS A 149 -8.22 7.79 -43.49
N GLU A 150 -9.18 8.69 -43.68
CA GLU A 150 -9.34 9.86 -42.81
C GLU A 150 -10.03 9.45 -41.51
N THR A 151 -9.27 8.85 -40.60
CA THR A 151 -9.70 8.68 -39.22
C THR A 151 -8.84 9.54 -38.31
N ALA A 152 -9.48 10.54 -37.71
CA ALA A 152 -8.89 11.27 -36.60
C ALA A 152 -8.83 10.34 -35.39
N ILE A 153 -7.67 10.31 -34.73
CA ILE A 153 -7.52 9.62 -33.45
C ILE A 153 -8.33 10.43 -32.41
N ASN A 154 -9.48 9.91 -32.00
CA ASN A 154 -10.32 10.55 -31.01
C ASN A 154 -10.20 9.84 -29.65
N LEU A 155 -9.10 10.13 -28.94
CA LEU A 155 -8.97 9.76 -27.53
C LEU A 155 -9.75 10.76 -26.68
N ARG A 156 -10.46 10.26 -25.66
CA ARG A 156 -11.13 11.13 -24.69
C ARG A 156 -10.09 11.99 -23.95
N GLN A 157 -10.45 13.25 -23.63
CA GLN A 157 -9.55 14.22 -22.98
C GLN A 157 -9.12 13.80 -21.56
N ASP A 158 -9.88 12.91 -20.92
CA ASP A 158 -9.60 12.31 -19.62
C ASP A 158 -8.52 11.20 -19.68
N HIS A 159 -8.15 10.74 -20.88
CA HIS A 159 -7.19 9.65 -21.05
C HIS A 159 -5.74 10.12 -20.90
N VAL A 160 -4.91 9.37 -20.15
CA VAL A 160 -3.47 9.67 -19.94
C VAL A 160 -2.70 9.83 -21.27
N LEU A 161 -3.09 9.07 -22.29
CA LEU A 161 -2.46 9.09 -23.61
C LEU A 161 -2.97 10.20 -24.54
N TRP A 162 -3.88 11.06 -24.09
CA TRP A 162 -4.43 12.14 -24.93
C TRP A 162 -3.36 13.06 -25.49
N LYS A 163 -2.35 13.42 -24.69
CA LYS A 163 -1.19 14.23 -25.14
C LYS A 163 -0.41 13.53 -26.25
N VAL A 164 -0.24 12.21 -26.15
CA VAL A 164 0.45 11.39 -27.16
C VAL A 164 -0.38 11.35 -28.45
N GLY A 165 -1.70 11.13 -28.33
CA GLY A 165 -2.62 11.14 -29.46
C GLY A 165 -2.62 12.45 -30.23
N ASN A 166 -2.61 13.59 -29.54
CA ASN A 166 -2.52 14.90 -30.18
C ASN A 166 -1.21 15.09 -30.95
N ALA A 167 -0.08 14.69 -30.36
CA ALA A 167 1.21 14.77 -31.03
C ALA A 167 1.23 13.91 -32.31
N VAL A 168 0.69 12.70 -32.23
CA VAL A 168 0.54 11.79 -33.39
C VAL A 168 -0.36 12.41 -34.47
N ASN A 169 -1.52 12.96 -34.08
CA ASN A 169 -2.45 13.58 -35.01
C ASN A 169 -1.82 14.76 -35.76
N LEU A 170 -1.04 15.59 -35.04
CA LEU A 170 -0.28 16.69 -35.64
C LEU A 170 0.77 16.18 -36.65
N LEU A 171 1.45 15.09 -36.34
CA LEU A 171 2.42 14.46 -37.24
C LEU A 171 1.73 13.92 -38.51
N ILE A 172 0.57 13.29 -38.39
CA ILE A 172 -0.22 12.80 -39.54
C ILE A 172 -0.62 13.97 -40.43
N ILE A 173 -1.15 15.06 -39.86
CA ILE A 173 -1.54 16.27 -40.61
C ILE A 173 -0.32 16.86 -41.34
N ARG A 174 0.83 16.97 -40.66
CA ARG A 174 2.08 17.48 -41.28
C ARG A 174 2.57 16.57 -42.41
N LEU A 175 2.53 15.26 -42.23
CA LEU A 175 2.93 14.29 -43.26
C LEU A 175 2.04 14.37 -44.49
N ARG A 176 0.71 14.47 -44.29
CA ARG A 176 -0.26 14.65 -45.38
C ARG A 176 -0.01 15.92 -46.14
N ARG A 177 0.18 17.05 -45.44
CA ARG A 177 0.48 18.34 -46.07
C ARG A 177 1.76 18.28 -46.91
N THR A 178 2.78 17.59 -46.42
CA THR A 178 4.05 17.41 -47.16
C THR A 178 3.83 16.59 -48.43
N ARG A 179 3.10 15.46 -48.35
CA ARG A 179 2.76 14.64 -49.53
C ARG A 179 1.94 15.41 -50.56
N GLN A 180 0.97 16.21 -50.11
CA GLN A 180 0.15 17.03 -51.00
C GLN A 180 1.00 18.07 -51.74
N ILE A 181 1.89 18.77 -51.02
CA ILE A 181 2.83 19.75 -51.62
C ILE A 181 3.75 19.06 -52.64
N ASP A 182 4.22 17.85 -52.37
CA ASP A 182 5.05 17.10 -53.32
C ASP A 182 4.25 16.71 -54.58
N GLN A 183 2.99 16.29 -54.43
CA GLN A 183 2.10 15.99 -55.57
C GLN A 183 1.82 17.25 -56.41
N GLU A 184 1.49 18.37 -55.77
CA GLU A 184 1.30 19.65 -56.45
C GLU A 184 2.58 20.10 -57.18
N ASN A 185 3.76 19.94 -56.56
CA ASN A 185 5.04 20.21 -57.20
C ASN A 185 5.31 19.31 -58.41
N GLN A 186 4.95 18.02 -58.33
CA GLN A 186 5.07 17.10 -59.47
C GLN A 186 4.13 17.51 -60.62
N GLN A 187 2.89 17.88 -60.31
CA GLN A 187 1.93 18.38 -61.30
C GLN A 187 2.41 19.68 -61.96
N LEU A 188 2.90 20.64 -61.17
CA LEU A 188 3.46 21.89 -61.68
C LEU A 188 4.66 21.64 -62.58
N ARG A 189 5.58 20.74 -62.19
CA ARG A 189 6.72 20.35 -63.01
C ARG A 189 6.29 19.73 -64.35
N ALA A 190 5.26 18.88 -64.34
CA ALA A 190 4.70 18.31 -65.56
C ALA A 190 4.07 19.39 -66.46
N GLN A 191 3.33 20.34 -65.90
CA GLN A 191 2.74 21.45 -66.65
C GLN A 191 3.80 22.38 -67.26
N ILE A 192 4.85 22.72 -66.51
CA ILE A 192 5.97 23.52 -67.01
C ILE A 192 6.68 22.80 -68.17
N ALA A 193 6.88 21.48 -68.06
CA ALA A 193 7.45 20.69 -69.14
C ALA A 193 6.59 20.75 -70.42
N GLN A 194 5.26 20.59 -70.28
CA GLN A 194 4.32 20.72 -71.40
C GLN A 194 4.28 22.13 -72.01
N MET A 195 4.30 23.18 -71.18
CA MET A 195 4.35 24.56 -71.69
C MET A 195 5.66 24.84 -72.43
N ARG A 196 6.78 24.31 -71.94
CA ARG A 196 8.08 24.43 -72.60
C ARG A 196 8.08 23.76 -73.96
N GLU A 197 7.46 22.59 -74.08
CA GLU A 197 7.30 21.88 -75.36
C GLU A 197 6.48 22.69 -76.36
N LYS A 198 5.29 23.18 -75.96
CA LYS A 198 4.46 24.05 -76.82
C LYS A 198 5.17 25.32 -77.28
N LEU A 199 5.98 25.93 -76.42
CA LEU A 199 6.77 27.11 -76.78
C LEU A 199 7.88 26.78 -77.79
N LEU A 200 8.50 25.61 -77.69
CA LEU A 200 9.49 25.17 -78.67
C LEU A 200 8.85 24.89 -80.03
N GLU A 201 7.70 24.22 -80.05
CA GLU A 201 6.92 24.00 -81.28
C GLU A 201 6.52 25.31 -81.96
N ALA A 202 5.95 26.26 -81.19
CA ALA A 202 5.57 27.57 -81.71
C ALA A 202 6.78 28.36 -82.25
N LYS A 203 7.94 28.25 -81.59
CA LYS A 203 9.17 28.90 -82.04
C LYS A 203 9.72 28.29 -83.33
N ILE A 204 9.66 26.96 -83.47
CA ILE A 204 10.09 26.27 -84.70
C ILE A 204 9.13 26.59 -85.85
N GLY A 205 7.82 26.57 -85.61
CA GLY A 205 6.81 26.96 -86.60
C GLY A 205 6.98 28.40 -87.08
N GLY A 206 7.15 29.35 -86.16
CA GLY A 206 7.38 30.76 -86.53
C GLY A 206 8.69 31.00 -87.31
N LEU A 207 9.72 30.19 -87.08
CA LEU A 207 10.94 30.22 -87.88
C LEU A 207 10.73 29.66 -89.29
N GLN A 208 9.88 28.65 -89.47
CA GLN A 208 9.52 28.13 -90.79
C GLN A 208 8.70 29.17 -91.57
N ASP A 209 7.69 29.77 -90.95
CA ASP A 209 6.84 30.80 -91.58
C ASP A 209 7.66 32.01 -92.05
N THR A 210 8.62 32.45 -91.23
CA THR A 210 9.53 33.54 -91.62
C THR A 210 10.49 33.13 -92.73
N GLN A 211 10.95 31.87 -92.76
CA GLN A 211 11.79 31.37 -93.85
C GLN A 211 11.02 31.27 -95.17
N ASP A 212 9.76 30.85 -95.13
CA ASP A 212 8.89 30.74 -96.29
C ASP A 212 8.49 32.12 -96.83
N ALA A 213 8.20 33.08 -95.95
CA ALA A 213 7.99 34.48 -96.34
C ALA A 213 9.23 35.09 -97.02
N LEU A 214 10.44 34.77 -96.54
CA LEU A 214 11.69 35.22 -97.15
C LEU A 214 11.96 34.56 -98.51
N LYS A 215 11.60 33.28 -98.69
CA LYS A 215 11.67 32.61 -100.00
C LYS A 215 10.68 33.22 -100.99
N GLN A 216 9.45 33.51 -100.55
CA GLN A 216 8.44 34.17 -101.36
C GLN A 216 8.90 35.56 -101.79
N LYS A 217 9.51 36.35 -100.89
CA LYS A 217 10.04 37.68 -101.20
C LYS A 217 11.25 37.64 -102.15
N ARG A 218 12.09 36.60 -102.10
CA ARG A 218 13.17 36.39 -103.09
C ARG A 218 12.65 35.94 -104.45
N GLY A 219 11.53 35.23 -104.52
CA GLY A 219 10.90 34.81 -105.77
C GLY A 219 10.29 35.94 -106.61
N TYR A 220 10.06 37.12 -106.02
CA TYR A 220 9.48 38.28 -106.72
C TYR A 220 10.51 39.33 -107.20
N SER A 221 11.82 39.10 -107.02
CA SER A 221 12.85 40.02 -107.52
C SER A 221 13.60 39.41 -108.70
N SER A 222 12.90 39.29 -109.83
CA SER A 222 13.54 39.18 -111.15
C SER A 222 13.13 40.42 -111.94
N PRO A 223 14.00 41.45 -112.03
CA PRO A 223 13.80 42.55 -112.96
C PRO A 223 13.91 42.02 -114.37
N GLY A 224 12.91 42.35 -115.19
CA GLY A 224 13.01 42.13 -116.63
C GLY A 224 14.23 42.82 -117.19
N PHE A 225 15.02 42.06 -117.93
CA PHE A 225 15.83 42.51 -119.05
C PHE A 225 15.78 41.41 -120.10
#